data_AF-A0A4Q9FDT1-F1
#
_entry.id   AF-A0A4Q9FDT1-F1
#
_cell.length_a   1.000
_cell.length_b   1.000
_cell.length_c   1.000
_cell.angle_alpha   90.00
_cell.angle_beta   90.00
_cell.angle_gamma   90.00
#
_symmetry.space_group_name_H-M   'P 1'
#
loop_
_entity.id
_entity.type
_entity.pdbx_description
1 polymer ?
#
loop_
_entity_poly.entity_id
_entity_poly.type
_entity_poly.pdbx_seq_one_letter_code
_entity_poly.pdbx_strand_id
1 'polypeptide(L)'
;MKKFLFNLLCFLFCTYSYSQVINFPDANLKSKLLEQNFGGFAFLDANNNNEIEVSEALNWTYSLQLGYASISDLTGIEYFTNVDYLYVHNNSLVEVDLSSLVNLKFLKINDNSLISLNVSDLVNLESIQCYNNQLGSLDFSGLTNITIINCDNNQLSSLILSDNFELVHLYCENNLLTSLDANDLPNLLQIQCSSNNLTTLNIKNDSVEFIDFSNNSNLEYVCVDGAQLIEVEDQIAQYGYTNCFANSLCSFNQGETVYTLSGNVKYDENNDGCSSIDIDYKDLILTVFDGTNSGDLYSNSNGDYHFNVQAGNYSITPIVPNTTYFNIFPTTTSVSFPDISSPYVQDFCITPTGSYPDLKISIETIDSDFDYTATYRINYSNQGTMTQSGLVSFSFDDSVIDFISANPMISEQNTNELIWQFTDLKPIETRSIDVIVDFNVPPIDNGDVLNFTGTISSNLTDITLNDNIFNLDHTFQCCLLDIPSFEFSDYFNQYPNPTNDYLNLKIKKQIDVESIIIFNLLGQEVKKVTTKNEHIKIDVSNLKSGQYFIKILASQKEFFTRFIRK
;
A
#
# COMPACT_ATOMS: atom_id res chain seq x y z
N MET A 1 -11.01 -74.52 -26.50
CA MET A 1 -10.85 -73.81 -25.21
C MET A 1 -9.39 -73.44 -24.91
N LYS A 2 -8.66 -72.81 -25.85
CA LYS A 2 -7.28 -72.32 -25.61
C LYS A 2 -7.04 -70.87 -26.05
N LYS A 3 -8.07 -70.17 -26.52
CA LYS A 3 -8.01 -68.72 -26.84
C LYS A 3 -8.71 -67.82 -25.81
N PHE A 4 -9.35 -68.39 -24.80
CA PHE A 4 -9.98 -67.63 -23.71
C PHE A 4 -9.13 -67.52 -22.44
N LEU A 5 -8.02 -68.28 -22.35
CA LEU A 5 -7.08 -68.17 -21.23
C LEU A 5 -5.92 -67.18 -21.47
N PHE A 6 -5.71 -66.72 -22.72
CA PHE A 6 -4.65 -65.77 -23.03
C PHE A 6 -5.08 -64.30 -22.80
N ASN A 7 -6.38 -64.00 -22.97
CA ASN A 7 -6.93 -62.67 -22.65
C ASN A 7 -7.30 -62.49 -21.17
N LEU A 8 -7.22 -63.55 -20.35
CA LEU A 8 -7.38 -63.45 -18.89
C LEU A 8 -6.01 -63.33 -18.17
N LEU A 9 -4.90 -63.58 -18.86
CA LEU A 9 -3.55 -63.46 -18.30
C LEU A 9 -2.90 -62.08 -18.56
N CYS A 10 -3.43 -61.28 -19.50
CA CYS A 10 -3.01 -59.89 -19.71
C CYS A 10 -3.77 -58.86 -18.87
N PHE A 11 -4.80 -59.27 -18.12
CA PHE A 11 -5.51 -58.42 -17.14
C PHE A 11 -4.99 -58.59 -15.70
N LEU A 12 -3.87 -59.31 -15.53
CA LEU A 12 -3.19 -59.54 -14.24
C LEU A 12 -1.80 -58.89 -14.15
N PHE A 13 -1.46 -58.03 -15.12
CA PHE A 13 -0.46 -56.98 -14.94
C PHE A 13 -1.20 -55.63 -14.89
N CYS A 14 -2.03 -55.44 -13.86
CA CYS A 14 -2.08 -54.11 -13.27
C CYS A 14 -0.67 -53.90 -12.74
N THR A 15 0.16 -53.22 -13.54
CA THR A 15 1.40 -52.65 -13.05
C THR A 15 1.00 -51.79 -11.86
N TYR A 16 1.33 -52.25 -10.66
CA TYR A 16 1.66 -51.36 -9.57
C TYR A 16 2.78 -50.47 -10.10
N SER A 17 2.41 -49.38 -10.77
CA SER A 17 3.33 -48.29 -10.99
C SER A 17 3.56 -47.72 -9.61
N TYR A 18 4.58 -48.21 -8.90
CA TYR A 18 5.07 -47.52 -7.74
C TYR A 18 5.40 -46.11 -8.21
N SER A 19 4.67 -45.13 -7.69
CA SER A 19 5.04 -43.74 -7.91
C SER A 19 6.46 -43.56 -7.41
N GLN A 20 7.27 -42.81 -8.15
CA GLN A 20 8.67 -42.66 -7.81
C GLN A 20 8.79 -41.95 -6.46
N VAL A 21 9.40 -42.60 -5.48
CA VAL A 21 9.70 -41.98 -4.17
C VAL A 21 10.76 -40.89 -4.38
N ILE A 22 10.51 -39.71 -3.84
CA ILE A 22 11.45 -38.59 -3.89
C ILE A 22 12.52 -38.78 -2.80
N ASN A 23 13.77 -38.52 -3.15
CA ASN A 23 14.87 -38.58 -2.19
C ASN A 23 15.10 -37.20 -1.56
N PHE A 24 14.91 -37.11 -0.24
CA PHE A 24 15.20 -35.91 0.55
C PHE A 24 16.44 -36.18 1.43
N PRO A 25 17.63 -35.64 1.08
CA PRO A 25 18.85 -35.82 1.87
C PRO A 25 18.74 -35.24 3.29
N ASP A 26 18.02 -34.13 3.44
CA ASP A 26 17.75 -33.50 4.72
C ASP A 26 16.60 -34.22 5.47
N ALA A 27 16.93 -34.84 6.60
CA ALA A 27 15.97 -35.58 7.41
C ALA A 27 14.91 -34.67 8.05
N ASN A 28 15.26 -33.41 8.34
CA ASN A 28 14.31 -32.44 8.90
C ASN A 28 13.29 -32.02 7.83
N LEU A 29 13.75 -31.82 6.58
CA LEU A 29 12.85 -31.57 5.45
C LEU A 29 11.87 -32.74 5.28
N LYS A 30 12.37 -33.98 5.21
CA LYS A 30 11.51 -35.16 5.06
C LYS A 30 10.49 -35.24 6.20
N SER A 31 10.93 -35.09 7.45
CA SER A 31 10.03 -35.10 8.61
C SER A 31 8.95 -34.03 8.50
N LYS A 32 9.34 -32.81 8.09
CA LYS A 32 8.42 -31.68 7.97
C LYS A 32 7.41 -31.87 6.84
N LEU A 33 7.81 -32.52 5.74
CA LEU A 33 6.94 -32.89 4.63
C LEU A 33 5.91 -33.95 5.04
N LEU A 34 6.34 -34.99 5.76
CA LEU A 34 5.43 -36.03 6.28
C LEU A 34 4.39 -35.47 7.26
N GLU A 35 4.69 -34.36 7.94
CA GLU A 35 3.75 -33.66 8.83
C GLU A 35 2.79 -32.72 8.09
N GLN A 36 3.00 -32.44 6.80
CA GLN A 36 2.17 -31.49 6.05
C GLN A 36 0.73 -32.00 5.95
N ASN A 37 -0.20 -31.15 6.40
CA ASN A 37 -1.62 -31.37 6.25
C ASN A 37 -2.34 -30.03 6.16
N PHE A 38 -3.46 -30.01 5.42
CA PHE A 38 -4.34 -28.86 5.34
C PHE A 38 -5.55 -29.08 6.25
N GLY A 39 -5.42 -28.72 7.53
CA GLY A 39 -6.51 -28.80 8.51
C GLY A 39 -7.10 -30.20 8.69
N GLY A 40 -6.31 -31.25 8.42
CA GLY A 40 -6.76 -32.65 8.39
C GLY A 40 -7.66 -33.05 7.20
N PHE A 41 -7.88 -32.15 6.23
CA PHE A 41 -8.65 -32.43 5.01
C PHE A 41 -7.81 -33.07 3.90
N ALA A 42 -6.54 -32.69 3.83
CA ALA A 42 -5.55 -33.27 2.93
C ALA A 42 -4.25 -33.51 3.69
N PHE A 43 -3.59 -34.62 3.40
CA PHE A 43 -2.28 -34.99 3.94
C PHE A 43 -1.34 -35.14 2.76
N LEU A 44 -0.10 -34.65 2.89
CA LEU A 44 0.87 -34.75 1.81
C LEU A 44 1.28 -36.20 1.57
N ASP A 45 1.63 -36.94 2.64
CA ASP A 45 1.70 -38.40 2.64
C ASP A 45 0.27 -38.95 2.62
N ALA A 46 -0.33 -38.98 1.44
CA ALA A 46 -1.74 -39.29 1.24
C ALA A 46 -2.02 -40.78 1.46
N ASN A 47 -1.01 -41.63 1.24
CA ASN A 47 -1.11 -43.07 1.41
C ASN A 47 -0.59 -43.56 2.79
N ASN A 48 -0.02 -42.66 3.59
CA ASN A 48 0.50 -42.86 4.95
C ASN A 48 1.56 -43.97 5.03
N ASN A 49 2.48 -44.00 4.07
CA ASN A 49 3.57 -44.98 4.00
C ASN A 49 4.92 -44.44 4.53
N ASN A 50 4.96 -43.19 5.02
CA ASN A 50 6.16 -42.47 5.48
C ASN A 50 7.19 -42.14 4.39
N GLU A 51 6.78 -42.20 3.13
CA GLU A 51 7.53 -41.72 1.97
C GLU A 51 6.69 -40.65 1.27
N ILE A 52 7.35 -39.75 0.52
CA ILE A 52 6.65 -38.83 -0.36
C ILE A 52 6.97 -39.22 -1.80
N GLU A 53 5.95 -39.49 -2.59
CA GLU A 53 6.11 -39.81 -4.00
C GLU A 53 5.87 -38.61 -4.92
N VAL A 54 6.43 -38.66 -6.13
CA VAL A 54 6.26 -37.61 -7.16
C VAL A 54 4.78 -37.30 -7.41
N SER A 55 3.90 -38.31 -7.41
CA SER A 55 2.46 -38.10 -7.56
C SER A 55 1.84 -37.32 -6.40
N GLU A 56 2.34 -37.47 -5.18
CA GLU A 56 1.84 -36.75 -4.01
C GLU A 56 2.29 -35.30 -4.05
N ALA A 57 3.57 -35.06 -4.37
CA ALA A 57 4.11 -33.72 -4.57
C ALA A 57 3.40 -32.95 -5.69
N LEU A 58 3.14 -33.61 -6.83
CA LEU A 58 2.40 -33.00 -7.95
C LEU A 58 0.93 -32.71 -7.63
N ASN A 59 0.29 -33.50 -6.74
CA ASN A 59 -1.09 -33.26 -6.35
C ASN A 59 -1.23 -32.22 -5.22
N TRP A 60 -0.11 -31.81 -4.61
CA TRP A 60 -0.13 -30.85 -3.53
C TRP A 60 -0.25 -29.43 -4.08
N THR A 61 -1.44 -28.83 -3.91
CA THR A 61 -1.76 -27.45 -4.32
C THR A 61 -1.95 -26.51 -3.13
N TYR A 62 -1.60 -26.95 -1.92
CA TYR A 62 -1.70 -26.17 -0.70
C TYR A 62 -0.35 -25.54 -0.33
N SER A 63 -0.33 -24.64 0.65
CA SER A 63 0.91 -24.05 1.14
C SER A 63 1.86 -25.11 1.72
N LEU A 64 3.15 -24.99 1.44
CA LEU A 64 4.19 -25.78 2.11
C LEU A 64 4.73 -25.03 3.33
N GLN A 65 4.52 -25.60 4.51
CA GLN A 65 4.89 -25.02 5.81
C GLN A 65 6.19 -25.64 6.33
N LEU A 66 7.32 -25.14 5.84
CA LEU A 66 8.67 -25.66 6.11
C LEU A 66 9.50 -24.76 7.05
N GLY A 67 8.89 -23.76 7.68
CA GLY A 67 9.59 -22.86 8.59
C GLY A 67 9.95 -23.50 9.95
N TYR A 68 10.96 -22.95 10.62
CA TYR A 68 11.41 -23.34 11.97
C TYR A 68 11.75 -24.82 12.11
N ALA A 69 12.33 -25.43 11.08
CA ALA A 69 12.55 -26.87 11.02
C ALA A 69 14.04 -27.25 11.05
N SER A 70 14.96 -26.27 11.13
CA SER A 70 16.41 -26.51 11.03
C SER A 70 16.78 -27.24 9.73
N ILE A 71 16.11 -26.91 8.64
CA ILE A 71 16.37 -27.45 7.30
C ILE A 71 17.62 -26.76 6.74
N SER A 72 18.50 -27.53 6.15
CA SER A 72 19.77 -27.10 5.56
C SER A 72 19.88 -27.39 4.06
N ASP A 73 19.08 -28.31 3.53
CA ASP A 73 19.04 -28.69 2.13
C ASP A 73 17.58 -28.91 1.69
N LEU A 74 17.17 -28.23 0.61
CA LEU A 74 15.84 -28.29 0.01
C LEU A 74 15.72 -29.28 -1.16
N THR A 75 16.76 -30.08 -1.44
CA THR A 75 16.72 -31.10 -2.51
C THR A 75 15.48 -31.99 -2.39
N GLY A 76 14.75 -32.11 -3.49
CA GLY A 76 13.45 -32.77 -3.58
C GLY A 76 12.27 -31.79 -3.67
N ILE A 77 12.46 -30.50 -3.38
CA ILE A 77 11.41 -29.48 -3.50
C ILE A 77 10.98 -29.23 -4.95
N GLU A 78 11.87 -29.48 -5.91
CA GLU A 78 11.64 -29.29 -7.36
C GLU A 78 10.44 -30.10 -7.91
N TYR A 79 9.99 -31.14 -7.18
CA TYR A 79 8.83 -31.95 -7.55
C TYR A 79 7.48 -31.32 -7.17
N PHE A 80 7.46 -30.23 -6.38
CA PHE A 80 6.25 -29.55 -5.90
C PHE A 80 5.78 -28.44 -6.85
N THR A 81 5.72 -28.71 -8.15
CA THR A 81 5.54 -27.70 -9.21
C THR A 81 4.19 -26.97 -9.18
N ASN A 82 3.21 -27.45 -8.42
CA ASN A 82 1.85 -26.87 -8.33
C ASN A 82 1.62 -26.09 -7.02
N VAL A 83 2.69 -25.76 -6.28
CA VAL A 83 2.60 -24.99 -5.04
C VAL A 83 2.59 -23.49 -5.33
N ASP A 84 1.56 -22.83 -4.81
CA ASP A 84 1.43 -21.37 -4.88
C ASP A 84 2.13 -20.65 -3.72
N TYR A 85 2.28 -21.29 -2.55
CA TYR A 85 2.80 -20.67 -1.32
C TYR A 85 3.87 -21.52 -0.64
N LEU A 86 5.08 -20.98 -0.51
CA LEU A 86 6.23 -21.66 0.10
C LEU A 86 6.77 -20.87 1.30
N TYR A 87 6.76 -21.51 2.47
CA TYR A 87 7.27 -20.96 3.72
C TYR A 87 8.48 -21.76 4.18
N VAL A 88 9.68 -21.22 4.04
CA VAL A 88 10.96 -21.85 4.39
C VAL A 88 11.81 -21.00 5.34
N HIS A 89 11.19 -20.01 5.99
CA HIS A 89 11.84 -19.09 6.92
C HIS A 89 12.38 -19.73 8.20
N ASN A 90 13.36 -19.09 8.83
CA ASN A 90 13.96 -19.54 10.10
C ASN A 90 14.53 -20.96 10.00
N ASN A 91 15.46 -21.13 9.06
CA ASN A 91 16.16 -22.39 8.80
C ASN A 91 17.68 -22.12 8.69
N SER A 92 18.43 -23.03 8.07
CA SER A 92 19.89 -22.91 7.92
C SER A 92 20.32 -23.12 6.46
N LEU A 93 19.50 -22.66 5.52
CA LEU A 93 19.77 -22.76 4.08
C LEU A 93 20.90 -21.81 3.69
N VAL A 94 21.84 -22.33 2.90
CA VAL A 94 22.94 -21.55 2.30
C VAL A 94 22.75 -21.37 0.79
N GLU A 95 22.06 -22.32 0.17
CA GLU A 95 21.66 -22.31 -1.24
C GLU A 95 20.26 -22.90 -1.40
N VAL A 96 19.61 -22.55 -2.49
CA VAL A 96 18.32 -23.10 -2.88
C VAL A 96 18.16 -23.03 -4.39
N ASP A 97 17.54 -24.05 -4.97
CA ASP A 97 17.04 -24.02 -6.35
C ASP A 97 15.51 -24.09 -6.33
N LEU A 98 14.87 -23.04 -6.81
CA LEU A 98 13.41 -22.92 -6.93
C LEU A 98 12.93 -22.87 -8.38
N SER A 99 13.82 -23.07 -9.36
CA SER A 99 13.54 -22.88 -10.80
C SER A 99 12.34 -23.68 -11.32
N SER A 100 12.02 -24.81 -10.70
CA SER A 100 10.89 -25.67 -11.07
C SER A 100 9.54 -25.21 -10.49
N LEU A 101 9.52 -24.25 -9.55
CA LEU A 101 8.31 -23.78 -8.87
C LEU A 101 7.67 -22.59 -9.60
N VAL A 102 7.46 -22.72 -10.90
CA VAL A 102 7.00 -21.63 -11.79
C VAL A 102 5.61 -21.08 -11.45
N ASN A 103 4.80 -21.81 -10.67
CA ASN A 103 3.47 -21.37 -10.21
C ASN A 103 3.51 -20.62 -8.86
N LEU A 104 4.69 -20.49 -8.25
CA LEU A 104 4.82 -19.90 -6.93
C LEU A 104 4.39 -18.42 -6.97
N LYS A 105 3.46 -18.07 -6.08
CA LYS A 105 2.93 -16.70 -5.89
C LYS A 105 3.49 -16.03 -4.66
N PHE A 106 3.75 -16.80 -3.60
CA PHE A 106 4.28 -16.28 -2.35
C PHE A 106 5.49 -17.08 -1.88
N LEU A 107 6.61 -16.40 -1.67
CA LEU A 107 7.84 -16.99 -1.15
C LEU A 107 8.27 -16.30 0.15
N LYS A 108 8.31 -17.06 1.24
CA LYS A 108 8.87 -16.61 2.52
C LYS A 108 10.09 -17.44 2.91
N ILE A 109 11.27 -16.86 2.72
CA ILE A 109 12.59 -17.49 2.90
C ILE A 109 13.54 -16.69 3.81
N ASN A 110 13.00 -15.73 4.55
CA ASN A 110 13.76 -14.92 5.50
C ASN A 110 14.39 -15.75 6.65
N ASP A 111 15.38 -15.16 7.32
CA ASP A 111 16.13 -15.78 8.42
C ASP A 111 16.76 -17.12 8.01
N ASN A 112 17.63 -17.05 7.00
CA ASN A 112 18.49 -18.14 6.53
C ASN A 112 19.93 -17.62 6.41
N SER A 113 20.78 -18.29 5.63
CA SER A 113 22.15 -17.88 5.35
C SER A 113 22.44 -17.89 3.85
N LEU A 114 21.43 -17.58 3.03
CA LEU A 114 21.53 -17.57 1.58
C LEU A 114 22.50 -16.47 1.12
N ILE A 115 23.43 -16.84 0.24
CA ILE A 115 24.37 -15.90 -0.40
C ILE A 115 23.86 -15.45 -1.77
N SER A 116 23.03 -16.28 -2.41
CA SER A 116 22.38 -16.00 -3.68
C SER A 116 20.98 -16.58 -3.71
N LEU A 117 20.08 -15.94 -4.46
CA LEU A 117 18.73 -16.41 -4.72
C LEU A 117 18.37 -16.05 -6.16
N ASN A 118 18.08 -17.06 -6.99
CA ASN A 118 17.57 -16.83 -8.33
C ASN A 118 16.03 -16.94 -8.33
N VAL A 119 15.36 -15.88 -8.80
CA VAL A 119 13.89 -15.81 -8.90
C VAL A 119 13.40 -15.65 -10.33
N SER A 120 14.28 -15.67 -11.34
CA SER A 120 13.94 -15.34 -12.74
C SER A 120 12.85 -16.23 -13.34
N ASP A 121 12.76 -17.49 -12.90
CA ASP A 121 11.78 -18.47 -13.39
C ASP A 121 10.43 -18.39 -12.64
N LEU A 122 10.36 -17.60 -11.56
CA LEU A 122 9.17 -17.47 -10.70
C LEU A 122 8.21 -16.40 -11.25
N VAL A 123 7.87 -16.48 -12.53
CA VAL A 123 7.14 -15.43 -13.27
C VAL A 123 5.76 -15.08 -12.71
N ASN A 124 5.18 -15.94 -11.87
CA ASN A 124 3.90 -15.73 -11.19
C ASN A 124 4.06 -15.19 -9.75
N LEU A 125 5.27 -14.84 -9.32
CA LEU A 125 5.53 -14.40 -7.96
C LEU A 125 4.89 -13.03 -7.71
N GLU A 126 4.00 -12.97 -6.72
CA GLU A 126 3.28 -11.79 -6.29
C GLU A 126 3.94 -11.16 -5.05
N SER A 127 4.58 -11.96 -4.19
CA SER A 127 5.24 -11.48 -2.98
C SER A 127 6.44 -12.33 -2.57
N ILE A 128 7.51 -11.65 -2.16
CA ILE A 128 8.72 -12.26 -1.62
C ILE A 128 9.15 -11.63 -0.30
N GLN A 129 9.49 -12.49 0.66
CA GLN A 129 10.10 -12.13 1.94
C GLN A 129 11.42 -12.89 2.09
N CYS A 130 12.54 -12.22 1.82
CA CYS A 130 13.89 -12.78 1.83
C CYS A 130 14.87 -12.04 2.76
N TYR A 131 14.34 -11.22 3.68
CA TYR A 131 15.15 -10.49 4.66
C TYR A 131 15.98 -11.38 5.58
N ASN A 132 17.00 -10.80 6.24
CA ASN A 132 17.92 -11.50 7.13
C ASN A 132 18.60 -12.70 6.42
N ASN A 133 19.27 -12.41 5.31
CA ASN A 133 20.14 -13.34 4.58
C ASN A 133 21.49 -12.65 4.30
N GLN A 134 22.29 -13.20 3.38
CA GLN A 134 23.58 -12.66 2.97
C GLN A 134 23.62 -12.40 1.46
N LEU A 135 22.47 -12.04 0.87
CA LEU A 135 22.32 -11.86 -0.57
C LEU A 135 23.13 -10.65 -1.04
N GLY A 136 23.95 -10.85 -2.08
CA GLY A 136 24.78 -9.78 -2.66
C GLY A 136 24.09 -8.98 -3.79
N SER A 137 23.10 -9.58 -4.44
CA SER A 137 22.30 -8.97 -5.51
C SER A 137 20.94 -9.65 -5.66
N LEU A 138 19.94 -8.91 -6.11
CA LEU A 138 18.63 -9.44 -6.51
C LEU A 138 18.19 -8.82 -7.82
N ASP A 139 17.63 -9.64 -8.69
CA ASP A 139 17.11 -9.24 -9.99
C ASP A 139 15.66 -9.72 -10.13
N PHE A 140 14.74 -8.76 -10.18
CA PHE A 140 13.30 -8.99 -10.34
C PHE A 140 12.82 -8.69 -11.77
N SER A 141 13.74 -8.55 -12.73
CA SER A 141 13.40 -8.30 -14.13
C SER A 141 12.47 -9.39 -14.68
N GLY A 142 11.40 -8.97 -15.35
CA GLY A 142 10.39 -9.87 -15.92
C GLY A 142 9.39 -10.46 -14.92
N LEU A 143 9.47 -10.12 -13.62
CA LEU A 143 8.48 -10.51 -12.61
C LEU A 143 7.35 -9.47 -12.52
N THR A 144 6.48 -9.45 -13.54
CA THR A 144 5.49 -8.38 -13.74
C THR A 144 4.33 -8.37 -12.72
N ASN A 145 4.13 -9.45 -11.96
CA ASN A 145 3.04 -9.58 -11.01
C ASN A 145 3.44 -9.25 -9.57
N ILE A 146 4.70 -8.86 -9.33
CA ILE A 146 5.21 -8.65 -7.98
C ILE A 146 4.64 -7.37 -7.37
N THR A 147 4.06 -7.50 -6.17
CA THR A 147 3.40 -6.40 -5.43
C THR A 147 4.14 -6.05 -4.14
N ILE A 148 4.88 -7.02 -3.57
CA ILE A 148 5.62 -6.84 -2.31
C ILE A 148 6.99 -7.48 -2.42
N ILE A 149 8.03 -6.66 -2.24
CA ILE A 149 9.42 -7.10 -2.09
C ILE A 149 9.88 -6.70 -0.69
N ASN A 150 10.23 -7.69 0.14
CA ASN A 150 11.01 -7.44 1.34
C ASN A 150 12.35 -8.19 1.27
N CYS A 151 13.43 -7.41 1.19
CA CYS A 151 14.81 -7.86 1.12
C CYS A 151 15.72 -7.15 2.15
N ASP A 152 15.14 -6.66 3.25
CA ASP A 152 15.87 -5.96 4.31
C ASP A 152 17.01 -6.81 4.90
N ASN A 153 18.01 -6.15 5.48
CA ASN A 153 19.08 -6.82 6.23
C ASN A 153 19.78 -7.90 5.40
N ASN A 154 20.28 -7.50 4.24
CA ASN A 154 21.10 -8.32 3.34
C ASN A 154 22.43 -7.61 3.07
N GLN A 155 23.15 -8.00 2.02
CA GLN A 155 24.39 -7.37 1.58
C GLN A 155 24.25 -6.86 0.14
N LEU A 156 23.04 -6.42 -0.24
CA LEU A 156 22.72 -6.09 -1.63
C LEU A 156 23.53 -4.89 -2.07
N SER A 157 24.34 -5.10 -3.11
CA SER A 157 25.02 -4.04 -3.86
C SER A 157 24.27 -3.65 -5.13
N SER A 158 23.32 -4.49 -5.55
CA SER A 158 22.47 -4.29 -6.72
C SER A 158 21.09 -4.87 -6.47
N LEU A 159 20.06 -4.08 -6.79
CA LEU A 159 18.66 -4.45 -6.78
C LEU A 159 18.06 -3.95 -8.09
N ILE A 160 17.54 -4.86 -8.91
CA ILE A 160 16.98 -4.53 -10.23
C ILE A 160 15.46 -4.73 -10.16
N LEU A 161 14.72 -3.66 -10.47
CA LEU A 161 13.25 -3.57 -10.36
C LEU A 161 12.55 -3.31 -11.71
N SER A 162 13.29 -3.40 -12.83
CA SER A 162 12.73 -3.14 -14.15
C SER A 162 11.55 -4.07 -14.44
N ASP A 163 10.45 -3.51 -14.98
CA ASP A 163 9.19 -4.18 -15.31
C ASP A 163 8.22 -4.48 -14.14
N ASN A 164 8.50 -4.03 -12.91
CA ASN A 164 7.64 -4.31 -11.74
C ASN A 164 6.52 -3.28 -11.54
N PHE A 165 5.74 -2.96 -12.59
CA PHE A 165 4.70 -1.91 -12.56
C PHE A 165 3.61 -2.08 -11.49
N GLU A 166 3.38 -3.30 -11.01
CA GLU A 166 2.40 -3.63 -9.96
C GLU A 166 2.98 -3.54 -8.53
N LEU A 167 4.25 -3.14 -8.38
CA LEU A 167 4.92 -3.08 -7.07
C LEU A 167 4.26 -2.01 -6.18
N VAL A 168 3.80 -2.42 -5.00
CA VAL A 168 3.13 -1.55 -4.02
C VAL A 168 4.02 -1.25 -2.83
N HIS A 169 4.79 -2.25 -2.36
CA HIS A 169 5.67 -2.10 -1.21
C HIS A 169 7.08 -2.61 -1.49
N LEU A 170 8.07 -1.74 -1.27
CA LEU A 170 9.48 -2.07 -1.37
C LEU A 170 10.19 -1.84 -0.03
N TYR A 171 10.73 -2.90 0.53
CA TYR A 171 11.58 -2.87 1.72
C TYR A 171 12.98 -3.41 1.36
N CYS A 172 13.98 -2.53 1.44
CA CYS A 172 15.38 -2.82 1.14
C CYS A 172 16.35 -2.16 2.13
N GLU A 173 15.89 -1.94 3.37
CA GLU A 173 16.67 -1.30 4.43
C GLU A 173 17.89 -2.16 4.83
N ASN A 174 18.92 -1.51 5.39
CA ASN A 174 20.11 -2.20 5.91
C ASN A 174 20.78 -3.08 4.84
N ASN A 175 21.12 -2.48 3.71
CA ASN A 175 21.84 -3.09 2.60
C ASN A 175 23.09 -2.26 2.23
N LEU A 176 23.71 -2.54 1.08
CA LEU A 176 24.93 -1.87 0.60
C LEU A 176 24.68 -1.15 -0.74
N LEU A 177 23.44 -0.77 -1.05
CA LEU A 177 23.07 -0.15 -2.31
C LEU A 177 23.75 1.21 -2.44
N THR A 178 24.31 1.50 -3.61
CA THR A 178 24.89 2.81 -3.95
C THR A 178 23.96 3.69 -4.79
N SER A 179 22.95 3.07 -5.37
CA SER A 179 21.90 3.70 -6.15
C SER A 179 20.65 2.83 -6.05
N LEU A 180 19.49 3.47 -6.05
CA LEU A 180 18.20 2.78 -6.16
C LEU A 180 17.38 3.50 -7.22
N ASP A 181 16.91 2.73 -8.19
CA ASP A 181 16.08 3.21 -9.29
C ASP A 181 14.70 2.56 -9.19
N ALA A 182 13.73 3.35 -8.75
CA ALA A 182 12.32 3.02 -8.61
C ALA A 182 11.47 3.85 -9.60
N ASN A 183 12.08 4.32 -10.69
CA ASN A 183 11.37 4.94 -11.82
C ASN A 183 10.31 4.00 -12.40
N ASP A 184 9.24 4.55 -12.95
CA ASP A 184 8.18 3.79 -13.63
C ASP A 184 7.50 2.71 -12.76
N LEU A 185 7.40 2.95 -11.44
CA LEU A 185 6.65 2.13 -10.49
C LEU A 185 5.38 2.86 -9.99
N PRO A 186 4.35 3.06 -10.83
CA PRO A 186 3.25 3.99 -10.58
C PRO A 186 2.27 3.56 -9.48
N ASN A 187 2.36 2.32 -9.00
CA ASN A 187 1.52 1.79 -7.92
C ASN A 187 2.24 1.77 -6.56
N LEU A 188 3.46 2.30 -6.48
CA LEU A 188 4.26 2.26 -5.26
C LEU A 188 3.61 3.17 -4.21
N LEU A 189 3.30 2.59 -3.04
CA LEU A 189 2.74 3.33 -1.89
C LEU A 189 3.78 3.51 -0.79
N GLN A 190 4.78 2.64 -0.73
CA GLN A 190 5.80 2.68 0.30
C GLN A 190 7.16 2.18 -0.19
N ILE A 191 8.19 2.97 0.10
CA ILE A 191 9.59 2.62 -0.11
C ILE A 191 10.40 2.84 1.18
N GLN A 192 11.03 1.77 1.66
CA GLN A 192 11.95 1.81 2.80
C GLN A 192 13.34 1.41 2.29
N CYS A 193 14.22 2.41 2.15
CA CYS A 193 15.59 2.24 1.66
C CYS A 193 16.62 2.85 2.64
N SER A 194 16.22 2.97 3.91
CA SER A 194 17.07 3.49 4.98
C SER A 194 18.35 2.64 5.15
N SER A 195 19.38 3.27 5.72
CA SER A 195 20.60 2.57 6.15
C SER A 195 21.30 1.80 5.02
N ASN A 196 21.43 2.46 3.86
CA ASN A 196 22.21 2.00 2.70
C ASN A 196 23.44 2.92 2.50
N ASN A 197 24.08 2.84 1.33
CA ASN A 197 25.16 3.73 0.92
C ASN A 197 24.79 4.54 -0.34
N LEU A 198 23.52 4.93 -0.44
CA LEU A 198 22.98 5.59 -1.64
C LEU A 198 23.73 6.90 -1.92
N THR A 199 24.06 7.11 -3.19
CA THR A 199 24.54 8.37 -3.75
C THR A 199 23.48 9.03 -4.62
N THR A 200 22.62 8.21 -5.24
CA THR A 200 21.46 8.65 -6.03
C THR A 200 20.24 7.81 -5.68
N LEU A 201 19.08 8.47 -5.65
CA LEU A 201 17.78 7.82 -5.52
C LEU A 201 16.86 8.35 -6.61
N ASN A 202 16.23 7.46 -7.37
CA ASN A 202 15.22 7.82 -8.35
C ASN A 202 13.87 7.23 -7.93
N ILE A 203 12.92 8.11 -7.66
CA ILE A 203 11.54 7.85 -7.23
C ILE A 203 10.57 8.72 -8.03
N LYS A 204 10.95 9.14 -9.25
CA LYS A 204 10.02 9.83 -10.15
C LYS A 204 9.18 8.77 -10.86
N ASN A 205 8.08 8.37 -10.25
CA ASN A 205 7.28 7.23 -10.67
C ASN A 205 5.79 7.58 -10.87
N ASP A 206 5.44 8.87 -10.88
CA ASP A 206 4.08 9.38 -10.97
C ASP A 206 3.20 8.99 -9.76
N SER A 207 3.81 8.65 -8.62
CA SER A 207 3.12 8.32 -7.36
C SER A 207 3.44 9.32 -6.24
N VAL A 208 2.69 9.22 -5.14
CA VAL A 208 2.97 9.92 -3.88
C VAL A 208 3.08 8.86 -2.79
N GLU A 209 4.28 8.32 -2.60
CA GLU A 209 4.59 7.27 -1.63
C GLU A 209 5.09 7.77 -0.27
N PHE A 210 4.90 6.93 0.75
CA PHE A 210 5.65 7.06 1.99
C PHE A 210 7.09 6.59 1.78
N ILE A 211 8.03 7.49 2.03
CA ILE A 211 9.45 7.25 1.76
C ILE A 211 10.33 7.44 3.00
N ASP A 212 11.18 6.44 3.25
CA ASP A 212 12.31 6.53 4.18
C ASP A 212 13.64 6.21 3.47
N PHE A 213 14.48 7.22 3.31
CA PHE A 213 15.88 7.12 2.86
C PHE A 213 16.88 7.62 3.92
N SER A 214 16.50 7.60 5.20
CA SER A 214 17.36 8.00 6.31
C SER A 214 18.64 7.13 6.39
N ASN A 215 19.68 7.63 7.07
CA ASN A 215 20.98 6.97 7.22
C ASN A 215 21.74 6.66 5.90
N ASN A 216 21.49 7.40 4.83
CA ASN A 216 22.25 7.39 3.57
C ASN A 216 23.19 8.60 3.48
N SER A 217 24.22 8.64 4.33
CA SER A 217 25.06 9.84 4.53
C SER A 217 25.83 10.36 3.30
N ASN A 218 25.93 9.56 2.24
CA ASN A 218 26.59 9.90 0.98
C ASN A 218 25.59 10.28 -0.14
N LEU A 219 24.31 10.45 0.18
CA LEU A 219 23.29 10.80 -0.81
C LEU A 219 23.57 12.20 -1.36
N GLU A 220 23.67 12.31 -2.68
CA GLU A 220 23.94 13.56 -3.39
C GLU A 220 22.72 14.06 -4.17
N TYR A 221 21.84 13.15 -4.59
CA TYR A 221 20.73 13.50 -5.46
C TYR A 221 19.50 12.60 -5.32
N VAL A 222 18.33 13.22 -5.33
CA VAL A 222 17.03 12.55 -5.44
C VAL A 222 16.27 13.07 -6.66
N CYS A 223 16.01 12.19 -7.63
CA CYS A 223 15.05 12.43 -8.70
C CYS A 223 13.66 12.03 -8.17
N VAL A 224 12.73 12.99 -8.12
CA VAL A 224 11.44 12.85 -7.43
C VAL A 224 10.32 13.49 -8.24
N ASP A 225 9.10 13.02 -8.09
CA ASP A 225 7.93 13.70 -8.64
C ASP A 225 7.76 15.12 -8.09
N GLY A 226 7.29 16.03 -8.96
CA GLY A 226 7.13 17.43 -8.58
C GLY A 226 6.22 17.62 -7.36
N ALA A 227 5.21 16.76 -7.21
CA ALA A 227 4.26 16.77 -6.12
C ALA A 227 4.89 16.43 -4.75
N GLN A 228 5.98 15.66 -4.73
CA GLN A 228 6.69 15.25 -3.50
C GLN A 228 7.97 16.03 -3.24
N LEU A 229 8.38 16.91 -4.16
CA LEU A 229 9.66 17.62 -4.08
C LEU A 229 9.86 18.34 -2.74
N ILE A 230 8.86 19.06 -2.25
CA ILE A 230 8.95 19.82 -0.99
C ILE A 230 9.12 18.87 0.20
N GLU A 231 8.36 17.77 0.25
CA GLU A 231 8.46 16.78 1.33
C GLU A 231 9.86 16.15 1.38
N VAL A 232 10.40 15.77 0.21
CA VAL A 232 11.74 15.19 0.11
C VAL A 232 12.83 16.20 0.50
N GLU A 233 12.68 17.48 0.14
CA GLU A 233 13.61 18.53 0.58
C GLU A 233 13.57 18.75 2.10
N ASP A 234 12.39 18.72 2.71
CA ASP A 234 12.22 18.79 4.16
C ASP A 234 12.88 17.58 4.85
N GLN A 235 12.73 16.38 4.30
CA GLN A 235 13.41 15.17 4.80
C GLN A 235 14.94 15.26 4.65
N ILE A 236 15.45 15.74 3.51
CA ILE A 236 16.88 16.00 3.29
C ILE A 236 17.44 16.93 4.38
N ALA A 237 16.71 18.02 4.68
CA ALA A 237 17.09 18.96 5.75
C ALA A 237 17.00 18.31 7.14
N GLN A 238 15.94 17.55 7.42
CA GLN A 238 15.71 16.85 8.69
C GLN A 238 16.79 15.80 8.98
N TYR A 239 17.20 15.04 7.97
CA TYR A 239 18.27 14.04 8.07
C TYR A 239 19.68 14.65 8.08
N GLY A 240 19.79 15.95 7.80
CA GLY A 240 21.05 16.69 7.84
C GLY A 240 21.95 16.42 6.62
N TYR A 241 21.36 16.06 5.48
CA TYR A 241 22.11 15.86 4.24
C TYR A 241 22.48 17.19 3.62
N THR A 242 23.72 17.63 3.85
CA THR A 242 24.21 18.96 3.43
C THR A 242 24.66 19.04 1.97
N ASN A 243 24.87 17.90 1.31
CA ASN A 243 25.32 17.82 -0.08
C ASN A 243 24.28 17.12 -0.98
N CYS A 244 23.05 16.97 -0.49
CA CYS A 244 21.95 16.35 -1.24
C CYS A 244 20.99 17.43 -1.72
N PHE A 245 20.51 17.31 -2.95
CA PHE A 245 19.37 18.09 -3.43
C PHE A 245 18.41 17.21 -4.22
N ALA A 246 17.19 17.67 -4.36
CA ALA A 246 16.15 16.99 -5.11
C ALA A 246 15.63 17.87 -6.23
N ASN A 247 15.22 17.25 -7.34
CA ASN A 247 14.38 17.88 -8.35
C ASN A 247 13.67 16.81 -9.19
N SER A 248 12.71 17.24 -10.00
CA SER A 248 11.95 16.37 -10.91
C SER A 248 12.47 16.37 -12.35
N LEU A 249 13.58 17.05 -12.62
CA LEU A 249 14.20 17.11 -13.95
C LEU A 249 15.00 15.84 -14.25
N CYS A 250 15.54 15.19 -13.20
CA CYS A 250 16.23 13.91 -13.30
C CYS A 250 17.52 13.95 -14.14
N SER A 251 18.09 15.15 -14.29
CA SER A 251 19.42 15.38 -14.85
C SER A 251 20.38 15.82 -13.75
N PHE A 252 21.30 14.92 -13.41
CA PHE A 252 22.28 15.14 -12.35
C PHE A 252 23.63 14.48 -12.69
N ASN A 253 24.70 15.26 -12.57
CA ASN A 253 26.08 14.81 -12.61
C ASN A 253 26.73 15.02 -11.24
N GLN A 254 27.31 13.95 -10.68
CA GLN A 254 27.96 14.00 -9.36
C GLN A 254 29.08 15.05 -9.30
N GLY A 255 29.11 15.81 -8.20
CA GLY A 255 30.13 16.81 -7.91
C GLY A 255 30.07 18.13 -8.72
N GLU A 256 29.04 18.34 -9.56
CA GLU A 256 28.86 19.62 -10.25
C GLU A 256 28.24 20.70 -9.36
N THR A 257 28.45 21.96 -9.74
CA THR A 257 27.90 23.11 -9.00
C THR A 257 26.39 23.18 -9.18
N VAL A 258 25.69 23.42 -8.07
CA VAL A 258 24.24 23.61 -8.04
C VAL A 258 23.90 25.10 -8.15
N TYR A 259 22.94 25.41 -9.01
CA TYR A 259 22.34 26.71 -9.19
C TYR A 259 20.85 26.63 -8.81
N THR A 260 20.29 27.73 -8.32
CA THR A 260 18.89 27.76 -7.87
C THR A 260 18.10 28.70 -8.75
N LEU A 261 17.01 28.18 -9.31
CA LEU A 261 15.89 28.95 -9.84
C LEU A 261 14.93 29.22 -8.70
N SER A 262 14.40 30.43 -8.59
CA SER A 262 13.39 30.72 -7.57
C SER A 262 12.49 31.87 -7.99
N GLY A 263 11.40 32.06 -7.27
CA GLY A 263 10.56 33.23 -7.44
C GLY A 263 9.25 33.09 -6.67
N ASN A 264 8.34 34.01 -6.92
CA ASN A 264 7.02 34.01 -6.33
C ASN A 264 5.94 34.08 -7.41
N VAL A 265 4.82 33.40 -7.18
CA VAL A 265 3.64 33.47 -8.04
C VAL A 265 2.49 34.14 -7.31
N LYS A 266 1.93 35.19 -7.91
CA LYS A 266 0.79 35.93 -7.36
C LYS A 266 -0.38 36.00 -8.32
N TYR A 267 -1.57 36.10 -7.75
CA TYR A 267 -2.80 36.42 -8.44
C TYR A 267 -3.20 37.88 -8.20
N ASP A 268 -3.17 38.66 -9.28
CA ASP A 268 -3.56 40.06 -9.35
C ASP A 268 -5.05 40.16 -9.69
N GLU A 269 -5.88 40.21 -8.64
CA GLU A 269 -7.35 40.27 -8.75
C GLU A 269 -7.85 41.62 -9.31
N ASN A 270 -7.14 42.72 -9.01
CA ASN A 270 -7.58 44.08 -9.33
C ASN A 270 -7.02 44.61 -10.67
N ASN A 271 -6.11 43.85 -11.29
CA ASN A 271 -5.43 44.15 -12.54
C ASN A 271 -4.58 45.43 -12.48
N ASP A 272 -3.92 45.68 -11.35
CA ASP A 272 -2.98 46.79 -11.14
C ASP A 272 -1.49 46.38 -11.12
N GLY A 273 -1.23 45.08 -11.30
CA GLY A 273 0.08 44.44 -11.37
C GLY A 273 0.46 43.76 -10.05
N CYS A 274 1.08 42.58 -10.14
CA CYS A 274 1.44 41.81 -8.95
C CYS A 274 2.42 42.55 -8.02
N SER A 275 1.94 42.80 -6.82
CA SER A 275 2.57 43.50 -5.72
C SER A 275 2.61 42.60 -4.48
N SER A 276 3.27 43.04 -3.39
CA SER A 276 3.37 42.23 -2.17
C SER A 276 2.05 42.02 -1.43
N ILE A 277 0.98 42.74 -1.78
CA ILE A 277 -0.34 42.62 -1.14
C ILE A 277 -1.28 41.68 -1.90
N ASP A 278 -0.91 41.30 -3.13
CA ASP A 278 -1.71 40.39 -3.94
C ASP A 278 -1.64 38.96 -3.44
N ILE A 279 -2.66 38.20 -3.82
CA ILE A 279 -2.91 36.86 -3.32
C ILE A 279 -1.77 35.95 -3.77
N ASP A 280 -1.16 35.27 -2.81
CA ASP A 280 -0.17 34.24 -3.09
C ASP A 280 -0.83 33.06 -3.79
N TYR A 281 -0.26 32.63 -4.92
CA TYR A 281 -0.79 31.53 -5.70
C TYR A 281 -0.15 30.23 -5.23
N LYS A 282 -0.89 29.45 -4.44
CA LYS A 282 -0.49 28.12 -3.97
C LYS A 282 -0.74 27.04 -5.04
N ASP A 283 0.12 26.02 -5.05
CA ASP A 283 0.00 24.80 -5.87
C ASP A 283 -0.04 25.06 -7.39
N LEU A 284 0.53 26.18 -7.88
CA LEU A 284 0.71 26.37 -9.32
C LEU A 284 1.81 25.44 -9.81
N ILE A 285 1.54 24.68 -10.87
CA ILE A 285 2.55 23.86 -11.52
C ILE A 285 3.47 24.76 -12.35
N LEU A 286 4.79 24.67 -12.14
CA LEU A 286 5.80 25.26 -13.02
C LEU A 286 6.64 24.14 -13.63
N THR A 287 6.74 24.17 -14.96
CA THR A 287 7.59 23.24 -15.70
C THR A 287 8.95 23.86 -16.00
N VAL A 288 10.01 23.15 -15.63
CA VAL A 288 11.40 23.45 -15.97
C VAL A 288 11.85 22.50 -17.06
N PHE A 289 12.34 23.05 -18.17
CA PHE A 289 12.81 22.27 -19.32
C PHE A 289 14.26 22.62 -19.63
N ASP A 290 15.11 21.60 -19.80
CA ASP A 290 16.56 21.74 -20.06
C ASP A 290 16.96 21.60 -21.54
N GLY A 291 15.97 21.49 -22.43
CA GLY A 291 16.17 21.17 -23.85
C GLY A 291 15.95 19.71 -24.20
N THR A 292 15.97 18.81 -23.20
CA THR A 292 15.81 17.36 -23.36
C THR A 292 14.79 16.79 -22.39
N ASN A 293 14.95 17.09 -21.09
CA ASN A 293 14.12 16.61 -19.99
C ASN A 293 13.20 17.73 -19.49
N SER A 294 12.10 17.31 -18.89
CA SER A 294 11.12 18.17 -18.24
C SER A 294 10.95 17.74 -16.79
N GLY A 295 10.97 18.71 -15.88
CA GLY A 295 10.63 18.53 -14.48
C GLY A 295 9.57 19.54 -14.07
N ASP A 296 8.66 19.14 -13.20
CA ASP A 296 7.63 20.00 -12.65
C ASP A 296 7.89 20.30 -11.16
N LEU A 297 7.45 21.45 -10.71
CA LEU A 297 7.43 21.83 -9.30
C LEU A 297 6.16 22.62 -8.99
N TYR A 298 5.88 22.82 -7.71
CA TYR A 298 4.69 23.49 -7.23
C TYR A 298 5.06 24.68 -6.38
N SER A 299 4.34 25.80 -6.54
CA SER A 299 4.46 26.91 -5.60
C SER A 299 3.85 26.56 -4.24
N ASN A 300 4.49 26.99 -3.16
CA ASN A 300 4.03 26.72 -1.80
C ASN A 300 2.86 27.65 -1.38
N SER A 301 2.45 27.58 -0.11
CA SER A 301 1.34 28.41 0.41
C SER A 301 1.56 29.92 0.36
N ASN A 302 2.81 30.36 0.25
CA ASN A 302 3.17 31.77 0.10
C ASN A 302 3.43 32.12 -1.38
N GLY A 303 3.14 31.22 -2.32
CA GLY A 303 3.40 31.39 -3.74
C GLY A 303 4.87 31.26 -4.12
N ASP A 304 5.76 31.00 -3.16
CA ASP A 304 7.19 30.85 -3.41
C ASP A 304 7.46 29.50 -4.08
N TYR A 305 8.42 29.50 -4.97
CA TYR A 305 8.92 28.29 -5.61
C TYR A 305 10.44 28.35 -5.72
N HIS A 306 11.09 27.20 -5.68
CA HIS A 306 12.50 27.07 -6.03
C HIS A 306 12.77 25.73 -6.71
N PHE A 307 13.83 25.68 -7.50
CA PHE A 307 14.23 24.51 -8.26
C PHE A 307 15.74 24.50 -8.46
N ASN A 308 16.40 23.47 -7.94
CA ASN A 308 17.85 23.34 -8.03
C ASN A 308 18.25 22.63 -9.34
N VAL A 309 19.22 23.17 -10.05
CA VAL A 309 19.71 22.68 -11.35
C VAL A 309 21.24 22.76 -11.44
N GLN A 310 21.84 22.18 -12.48
CA GLN A 310 23.26 22.27 -12.76
C GLN A 310 23.55 23.30 -13.86
N ALA A 311 24.78 23.36 -14.37
CA ALA A 311 25.09 24.24 -15.49
C ALA A 311 24.31 23.80 -16.73
N GLY A 312 23.66 24.75 -17.41
CA GLY A 312 22.77 24.43 -18.52
C GLY A 312 21.87 25.60 -18.92
N ASN A 313 21.09 25.37 -19.97
CA ASN A 313 20.06 26.30 -20.42
C ASN A 313 18.70 25.76 -19.98
N TYR A 314 17.93 26.59 -19.29
CA TYR A 314 16.63 26.20 -18.76
C TYR A 314 15.55 27.18 -19.19
N SER A 315 14.35 26.67 -19.40
CA SER A 315 13.14 27.49 -19.47
C SER A 315 12.17 27.12 -18.36
N ILE A 316 11.61 28.13 -17.70
CA ILE A 316 10.57 27.98 -16.67
C ILE A 316 9.25 28.45 -17.28
N THR A 317 8.26 27.56 -17.29
CA THR A 317 6.94 27.80 -17.88
C THR A 317 5.87 27.42 -16.86
N PRO A 318 5.18 28.39 -16.25
CA PRO A 318 4.03 28.10 -15.39
C PRO A 318 2.85 27.58 -16.20
N ILE A 319 2.14 26.58 -15.67
CA ILE A 319 0.94 26.00 -16.28
C ILE A 319 -0.29 26.66 -15.67
N VAL A 320 -1.00 27.42 -16.50
CA VAL A 320 -2.24 28.09 -16.09
C VAL A 320 -3.40 27.07 -16.09
N PRO A 321 -4.17 26.92 -15.00
CA PRO A 321 -5.22 25.89 -14.91
C PRO A 321 -6.32 26.06 -15.97
N ASN A 322 -6.69 27.30 -16.27
CA ASN A 322 -7.68 27.63 -17.29
C ASN A 322 -7.27 28.89 -18.07
N THR A 323 -6.73 28.68 -19.28
CA THR A 323 -6.30 29.78 -20.16
C THR A 323 -7.44 30.65 -20.68
N THR A 324 -8.71 30.25 -20.48
CA THR A 324 -9.86 31.09 -20.80
C THR A 324 -10.11 32.11 -19.70
N TYR A 325 -9.82 31.77 -18.45
CA TYR A 325 -10.13 32.57 -17.26
C TYR A 325 -8.94 33.41 -16.79
N PHE A 326 -7.74 32.90 -17.01
CA PHE A 326 -6.52 33.48 -16.47
C PHE A 326 -5.47 33.68 -17.56
N ASN A 327 -4.77 34.80 -17.49
CA ASN A 327 -3.51 35.05 -18.18
C ASN A 327 -2.35 34.92 -17.19
N ILE A 328 -1.15 34.67 -17.70
CA ILE A 328 0.08 34.70 -16.90
C ILE A 328 1.17 35.51 -17.60
N PHE A 329 1.93 36.28 -16.84
CA PHE A 329 3.06 37.05 -17.34
C PHE A 329 4.28 36.99 -16.39
N PRO A 330 5.49 36.75 -16.91
CA PRO A 330 5.77 36.30 -18.28
C PRO A 330 5.20 34.89 -18.52
N THR A 331 4.93 34.52 -19.78
CA THR A 331 4.42 33.16 -20.09
C THR A 331 5.49 32.10 -19.99
N THR A 332 6.74 32.47 -20.24
CA THR A 332 7.92 31.62 -20.08
C THR A 332 9.14 32.51 -19.90
N THR A 333 10.14 32.02 -19.19
CA THR A 333 11.44 32.70 -19.01
C THR A 333 12.56 31.73 -19.27
N SER A 334 13.66 32.19 -19.87
CA SER A 334 14.85 31.37 -20.09
C SER A 334 16.05 31.91 -19.31
N VAL A 335 16.87 30.99 -18.80
CA VAL A 335 18.10 31.28 -18.05
C VAL A 335 19.22 30.37 -18.55
N SER A 336 20.47 30.81 -18.40
CA SER A 336 21.65 30.01 -18.68
C SER A 336 22.65 30.11 -17.53
N PHE A 337 22.99 28.98 -16.93
CA PHE A 337 24.04 28.88 -15.91
C PHE A 337 25.31 28.29 -16.53
N PRO A 338 26.51 28.80 -16.19
CA PRO A 338 26.82 29.78 -15.13
C PRO A 338 26.79 31.25 -15.58
N ASP A 339 26.31 31.55 -16.79
CA ASP A 339 26.39 32.91 -17.37
C ASP A 339 25.56 33.95 -16.58
N ILE A 340 24.62 33.49 -15.76
CA ILE A 340 23.78 34.28 -14.86
C ILE A 340 24.06 33.91 -13.40
N SER A 341 23.90 34.89 -12.48
CA SER A 341 24.08 34.66 -11.05
C SER A 341 23.00 33.75 -10.47
N SER A 342 23.39 32.86 -9.55
CA SER A 342 22.48 32.06 -8.72
C SER A 342 22.34 32.69 -7.32
N PRO A 343 21.13 32.75 -6.73
CA PRO A 343 19.87 32.31 -7.33
C PRO A 343 19.39 33.25 -8.46
N TYR A 344 18.77 32.68 -9.49
CA TYR A 344 18.03 33.45 -10.49
C TYR A 344 16.58 33.58 -10.05
N VAL A 345 16.15 34.82 -9.79
CA VAL A 345 14.80 35.12 -9.27
C VAL A 345 13.89 35.56 -10.41
N GLN A 346 12.76 34.87 -10.60
CA GLN A 346 11.75 35.21 -11.59
C GLN A 346 10.33 35.08 -11.02
N ASP A 347 9.64 36.19 -10.86
CA ASP A 347 8.24 36.17 -10.39
C ASP A 347 7.27 35.98 -11.56
N PHE A 348 6.11 35.39 -11.28
CA PHE A 348 5.02 35.22 -12.24
C PHE A 348 3.74 35.85 -11.72
N CYS A 349 3.02 36.54 -12.61
CA CYS A 349 1.81 37.24 -12.29
C CYS A 349 0.63 36.68 -13.07
N ILE A 350 -0.40 36.21 -12.35
CA ILE A 350 -1.64 35.70 -12.92
C ILE A 350 -2.71 36.79 -12.84
N THR A 351 -3.38 37.06 -13.96
CA THR A 351 -4.44 38.07 -14.05
C THR A 351 -5.72 37.47 -14.62
N PRO A 352 -6.90 37.92 -14.18
CA PRO A 352 -8.17 37.47 -14.75
C PRO A 352 -8.38 38.05 -16.15
N THR A 353 -8.93 37.25 -17.07
CA THR A 353 -9.34 37.69 -18.42
C THR A 353 -10.75 38.31 -18.43
N GLY A 354 -11.51 38.12 -17.36
CA GLY A 354 -12.91 38.51 -17.24
C GLY A 354 -13.53 38.03 -15.93
N SER A 355 -14.86 38.08 -15.84
CA SER A 355 -15.63 37.69 -14.66
C SER A 355 -16.26 36.31 -14.87
N TYR A 356 -15.70 35.29 -14.23
CA TYR A 356 -16.10 33.90 -14.37
C TYR A 356 -16.36 33.31 -12.98
N PRO A 357 -17.62 33.29 -12.49
CA PRO A 357 -17.98 32.54 -11.28
C PRO A 357 -17.96 31.03 -11.59
N ASP A 358 -17.10 30.29 -10.90
CA ASP A 358 -16.91 28.85 -11.13
C ASP A 358 -16.45 28.18 -9.83
N LEU A 359 -17.31 27.33 -9.26
CA LEU A 359 -17.09 26.59 -8.03
C LEU A 359 -17.06 25.11 -8.32
N LYS A 360 -16.19 24.39 -7.61
CA LYS A 360 -16.04 22.95 -7.75
C LYS A 360 -16.00 22.28 -6.39
N ILE A 361 -16.63 21.12 -6.27
CA ILE A 361 -16.59 20.26 -5.09
C ILE A 361 -16.10 18.85 -5.43
N SER A 362 -15.39 18.22 -4.50
CA SER A 362 -15.02 16.81 -4.54
C SER A 362 -15.03 16.22 -3.15
N ILE A 363 -15.21 14.91 -3.06
CA ILE A 363 -15.17 14.16 -1.80
C ILE A 363 -14.15 13.03 -1.95
N GLU A 364 -13.26 12.89 -0.97
CA GLU A 364 -12.31 11.79 -0.87
C GLU A 364 -12.44 11.09 0.49
N THR A 365 -12.16 9.79 0.51
CA THR A 365 -12.07 9.01 1.75
C THR A 365 -10.63 9.11 2.27
N ILE A 366 -10.41 9.65 3.47
CA ILE A 366 -9.07 9.74 4.07
C ILE A 366 -8.71 8.43 4.75
N ASP A 367 -9.64 7.93 5.56
CA ASP A 367 -9.44 6.75 6.37
C ASP A 367 -10.77 6.02 6.52
N SER A 368 -10.73 4.71 6.34
CA SER A 368 -11.82 3.81 6.66
C SER A 368 -11.26 2.81 7.66
N ASP A 369 -11.21 3.23 8.92
CA ASP A 369 -10.70 2.40 9.99
C ASP A 369 -11.58 1.16 10.15
N PHE A 370 -10.98 0.04 10.57
CA PHE A 370 -11.68 -1.25 10.77
C PHE A 370 -12.73 -1.23 11.90
N ASP A 371 -12.96 -0.06 12.52
CA ASP A 371 -13.80 0.19 13.69
C ASP A 371 -15.15 0.88 13.34
N TYR A 372 -15.73 0.58 12.18
CA TYR A 372 -17.03 1.10 11.71
C TYR A 372 -17.10 2.61 11.47
N THR A 373 -15.99 3.33 11.60
CA THR A 373 -15.95 4.77 11.32
C THR A 373 -15.26 5.04 9.99
N ALA A 374 -15.68 6.13 9.34
CA ALA A 374 -14.98 6.64 8.16
C ALA A 374 -14.80 8.14 8.26
N THR A 375 -13.65 8.60 7.77
CA THR A 375 -13.35 10.03 7.63
C THR A 375 -13.38 10.40 6.15
N TYR A 376 -14.26 11.33 5.80
CA TYR A 376 -14.34 11.93 4.47
C TYR A 376 -13.80 13.35 4.49
N ARG A 377 -13.09 13.74 3.44
CA ARG A 377 -12.70 15.13 3.19
C ARG A 377 -13.46 15.67 1.99
N ILE A 378 -14.19 16.75 2.24
CA ILE A 378 -14.93 17.50 1.24
C ILE A 378 -14.05 18.69 0.85
N ASN A 379 -13.47 18.64 -0.34
CA ASN A 379 -12.71 19.75 -0.89
C ASN A 379 -13.64 20.61 -1.75
N TYR A 380 -13.65 21.91 -1.50
CA TYR A 380 -14.38 22.86 -2.32
C TYR A 380 -13.46 24.02 -2.71
N SER A 381 -13.56 24.41 -3.97
CA SER A 381 -12.62 25.33 -4.60
C SER A 381 -13.32 26.33 -5.51
N ASN A 382 -12.72 27.50 -5.66
CA ASN A 382 -13.14 28.49 -6.64
C ASN A 382 -12.21 28.42 -7.85
N GLN A 383 -12.67 27.78 -8.92
CA GLN A 383 -11.95 27.69 -10.19
C GLN A 383 -12.09 28.98 -11.02
N GLY A 384 -12.96 29.88 -10.57
CA GLY A 384 -13.30 31.13 -11.23
C GLY A 384 -12.39 32.30 -10.86
N THR A 385 -12.69 33.46 -11.45
CA THR A 385 -11.93 34.71 -11.27
C THR A 385 -12.55 35.67 -10.25
N MET A 386 -13.71 35.34 -9.70
CA MET A 386 -14.44 36.20 -8.76
C MET A 386 -14.47 35.58 -7.37
N THR A 387 -14.21 36.36 -6.33
CA THR A 387 -14.44 35.93 -4.94
C THR A 387 -15.93 35.58 -4.73
N GLN A 388 -16.23 34.42 -4.14
CA GLN A 388 -17.59 33.92 -3.96
C GLN A 388 -17.90 33.57 -2.49
N SER A 389 -19.18 33.63 -2.13
CA SER A 389 -19.72 33.18 -0.85
C SER A 389 -20.97 32.33 -1.10
N GLY A 390 -21.20 31.32 -0.28
CA GLY A 390 -22.21 30.33 -0.58
C GLY A 390 -22.35 29.21 0.44
N LEU A 391 -22.89 28.08 -0.02
CA LEU A 391 -23.16 26.90 0.78
C LEU A 391 -22.43 25.69 0.22
N VAL A 392 -21.88 24.88 1.10
CA VAL A 392 -21.47 23.49 0.84
C VAL A 392 -22.45 22.59 1.59
N SER A 393 -22.96 21.55 0.94
CA SER A 393 -23.75 20.51 1.61
C SER A 393 -23.19 19.12 1.39
N PHE A 394 -23.38 18.25 2.38
CA PHE A 394 -22.98 16.86 2.38
C PHE A 394 -24.18 16.01 2.80
N SER A 395 -24.69 15.21 1.87
CA SER A 395 -25.85 14.35 2.06
C SER A 395 -25.44 12.88 2.20
N PHE A 396 -26.12 12.17 3.09
CA PHE A 396 -25.97 10.74 3.37
C PHE A 396 -27.30 10.13 3.87
N ASP A 397 -27.36 8.81 4.01
CA ASP A 397 -28.52 8.11 4.57
C ASP A 397 -28.39 7.93 6.10
N ASP A 398 -29.06 8.79 6.88
CA ASP A 398 -29.06 8.79 8.34
C ASP A 398 -29.69 7.53 8.96
N SER A 399 -30.43 6.73 8.17
CA SER A 399 -30.96 5.46 8.68
C SER A 399 -29.88 4.39 8.90
N VAL A 400 -28.71 4.59 8.28
CA VAL A 400 -27.59 3.64 8.29
C VAL A 400 -26.25 4.28 8.67
N ILE A 401 -26.14 5.62 8.68
CA ILE A 401 -24.91 6.36 9.00
C ILE A 401 -25.21 7.37 10.11
N ASP A 402 -24.42 7.35 11.18
CA ASP A 402 -24.48 8.32 12.26
C ASP A 402 -23.35 9.36 12.10
N PHE A 403 -23.70 10.65 12.12
CA PHE A 403 -22.69 11.72 12.15
C PHE A 403 -21.98 11.79 13.52
N ILE A 404 -20.63 11.80 13.51
CA ILE A 404 -19.82 11.96 14.73
C ILE A 404 -19.35 13.40 14.89
N SER A 405 -18.57 13.91 13.93
CA SER A 405 -17.95 15.24 14.02
C SER A 405 -17.54 15.79 12.67
N ALA A 406 -17.39 17.11 12.59
CA ALA A 406 -16.83 17.76 11.42
C ALA A 406 -15.93 18.93 11.80
N ASN A 407 -14.92 19.18 10.97
CA ASN A 407 -14.03 20.31 11.07
C ASN A 407 -13.84 20.96 9.69
N PRO A 408 -14.24 22.22 9.47
CA PRO A 408 -14.82 23.16 10.44
C PRO A 408 -16.24 22.78 10.92
N MET A 409 -16.68 23.44 11.99
CA MET A 409 -17.99 23.21 12.61
C MET A 409 -19.15 23.45 11.64
N ILE A 410 -20.14 22.57 11.67
CA ILE A 410 -21.35 22.62 10.83
C ILE A 410 -22.14 23.92 11.09
N SER A 411 -22.67 24.51 10.02
CA SER A 411 -23.55 25.69 10.11
C SER A 411 -25.01 25.30 10.36
N GLU A 412 -25.50 24.27 9.67
CA GLU A 412 -26.85 23.73 9.82
C GLU A 412 -26.85 22.20 9.61
N GLN A 413 -27.64 21.48 10.40
CA GLN A 413 -27.76 20.02 10.33
C GLN A 413 -29.23 19.62 10.18
N ASN A 414 -29.50 18.89 9.10
CA ASN A 414 -30.76 18.20 8.83
C ASN A 414 -30.55 16.69 9.02
N THR A 415 -31.64 15.90 8.96
CA THR A 415 -31.56 14.44 9.12
C THR A 415 -30.55 13.81 8.16
N ASN A 416 -30.66 14.06 6.85
CA ASN A 416 -29.81 13.43 5.83
C ASN A 416 -28.77 14.40 5.23
N GLU A 417 -28.51 15.55 5.86
CA GLU A 417 -27.68 16.59 5.24
C GLU A 417 -26.99 17.48 6.27
N LEU A 418 -25.70 17.72 6.06
CA LEU A 418 -24.89 18.69 6.79
C LEU A 418 -24.59 19.87 5.86
N ILE A 419 -24.65 21.09 6.39
CA ILE A 419 -24.48 22.32 5.60
C ILE A 419 -23.45 23.24 6.26
N TRP A 420 -22.55 23.79 5.44
CA TRP A 420 -21.57 24.81 5.82
C TRP A 420 -21.77 26.07 4.99
N GLN A 421 -21.76 27.23 5.66
CA GLN A 421 -21.66 28.51 4.99
C GLN A 421 -20.19 28.87 4.81
N PHE A 422 -19.80 29.20 3.57
CA PHE A 422 -18.48 29.77 3.31
C PHE A 422 -18.63 31.22 2.84
N THR A 423 -17.68 32.05 3.25
CA THR A 423 -17.58 33.44 2.81
C THR A 423 -16.19 33.71 2.26
N ASP A 424 -16.11 34.65 1.33
CA ASP A 424 -14.86 35.16 0.77
C ASP A 424 -13.92 34.03 0.31
N LEU A 425 -14.47 33.05 -0.42
CA LEU A 425 -13.65 32.05 -1.12
C LEU A 425 -13.04 32.74 -2.33
N LYS A 426 -11.76 33.10 -2.22
CA LYS A 426 -11.02 33.82 -3.24
C LYS A 426 -10.90 32.97 -4.50
N PRO A 427 -10.69 33.57 -5.68
CA PRO A 427 -10.24 32.83 -6.87
C PRO A 427 -9.14 31.85 -6.49
N ILE A 428 -9.06 30.70 -7.14
CA ILE A 428 -8.04 29.63 -7.02
C ILE A 428 -7.88 29.02 -5.62
N GLU A 429 -8.59 29.53 -4.62
CA GLU A 429 -8.55 29.04 -3.26
C GLU A 429 -9.32 27.71 -3.15
N THR A 430 -8.71 26.75 -2.47
CA THR A 430 -9.36 25.50 -2.07
C THR A 430 -9.42 25.44 -0.54
N ARG A 431 -10.58 25.07 -0.01
CA ARG A 431 -10.80 24.80 1.41
C ARG A 431 -11.34 23.39 1.57
N SER A 432 -11.11 22.80 2.73
CA SER A 432 -11.54 21.44 3.04
C SER A 432 -12.44 21.40 4.29
N ILE A 433 -13.31 20.40 4.34
CA ILE A 433 -14.10 20.02 5.50
C ILE A 433 -13.89 18.52 5.73
N ASP A 434 -13.38 18.17 6.90
CA ASP A 434 -13.26 16.77 7.32
C ASP A 434 -14.53 16.40 8.09
N VAL A 435 -15.16 15.28 7.71
CA VAL A 435 -16.39 14.74 8.30
C VAL A 435 -16.12 13.31 8.75
N ILE A 436 -16.37 13.03 10.02
CA ILE A 436 -16.28 11.70 10.60
C ILE A 436 -17.69 11.16 10.81
N VAL A 437 -17.94 9.97 10.30
CA VAL A 437 -19.21 9.25 10.46
C VAL A 437 -18.98 7.85 11.03
N ASP A 438 -20.02 7.30 11.64
CA ASP A 438 -20.12 5.91 12.12
C ASP A 438 -21.12 5.15 11.23
N PHE A 439 -20.80 3.91 10.88
CA PHE A 439 -21.68 3.03 10.12
C PHE A 439 -22.49 2.15 11.08
N ASN A 440 -23.82 2.27 11.01
CA ASN A 440 -24.72 1.48 11.86
C ASN A 440 -24.74 0.01 11.42
N VAL A 441 -24.11 -0.86 12.22
CA VAL A 441 -24.14 -2.32 12.02
C VAL A 441 -24.87 -3.01 13.17
N PRO A 442 -26.05 -3.65 12.95
CA PRO A 442 -26.91 -3.62 11.76
C PRO A 442 -27.72 -2.30 11.66
N PRO A 443 -28.06 -1.81 10.45
CA PRO A 443 -28.51 -2.62 9.30
C PRO A 443 -27.54 -2.80 8.08
N ILE A 444 -26.31 -2.28 8.10
CA ILE A 444 -25.37 -2.40 6.95
C ILE A 444 -24.65 -3.76 6.92
N ASP A 445 -24.54 -4.39 5.75
CA ASP A 445 -23.80 -5.63 5.49
C ASP A 445 -22.50 -5.39 4.66
N ASN A 446 -21.53 -6.30 4.77
CA ASN A 446 -20.27 -6.22 4.00
C ASN A 446 -20.51 -6.30 2.49
N GLY A 447 -19.98 -5.33 1.75
CA GLY A 447 -20.17 -5.16 0.31
C GLY A 447 -21.35 -4.26 -0.06
N ASP A 448 -22.11 -3.74 0.91
CA ASP A 448 -23.13 -2.72 0.65
C ASP A 448 -22.49 -1.43 0.14
N VAL A 449 -23.16 -0.76 -0.79
CA VAL A 449 -22.70 0.52 -1.34
C VAL A 449 -23.51 1.65 -0.71
N LEU A 450 -22.81 2.55 -0.03
CA LEU A 450 -23.34 3.74 0.63
C LEU A 450 -23.05 4.95 -0.27
N ASN A 451 -24.10 5.71 -0.58
CA ASN A 451 -23.98 6.89 -1.45
C ASN A 451 -23.86 8.15 -0.60
N PHE A 452 -22.85 8.94 -0.90
CA PHE A 452 -22.67 10.29 -0.38
C PHE A 452 -22.75 11.30 -1.52
N THR A 453 -23.32 12.47 -1.24
CA THR A 453 -23.43 13.54 -2.23
C THR A 453 -22.95 14.85 -1.64
N GLY A 454 -21.93 15.43 -2.25
CA GLY A 454 -21.48 16.78 -1.98
C GLY A 454 -22.10 17.75 -2.98
N THR A 455 -22.62 18.88 -2.51
CA THR A 455 -23.00 19.99 -3.39
C THR A 455 -22.38 21.29 -2.95
N ILE A 456 -22.11 22.18 -3.91
CA ILE A 456 -21.70 23.56 -3.65
C ILE A 456 -22.59 24.52 -4.44
N SER A 457 -22.90 25.67 -3.86
CA SER A 457 -23.68 26.71 -4.52
C SER A 457 -23.28 28.10 -4.04
N SER A 458 -23.50 29.11 -4.89
CA SER A 458 -23.35 30.53 -4.55
C SER A 458 -24.52 31.35 -5.07
N ASN A 459 -24.54 32.64 -4.75
CA ASN A 459 -25.53 33.58 -5.30
C ASN A 459 -25.24 33.98 -6.77
N LEU A 460 -24.09 33.59 -7.32
CA LEU A 460 -23.71 33.87 -8.70
C LEU A 460 -24.13 32.69 -9.59
N THR A 461 -24.33 32.98 -10.88
CA THR A 461 -24.58 31.91 -11.86
C THR A 461 -23.25 31.27 -12.20
N ASP A 462 -23.06 30.06 -11.69
CA ASP A 462 -21.90 29.25 -11.93
C ASP A 462 -21.81 28.80 -13.41
N ILE A 463 -20.61 28.83 -13.98
CA ILE A 463 -20.38 28.51 -15.39
C ILE A 463 -20.32 27.00 -15.62
N THR A 464 -19.67 26.25 -14.73
CA THR A 464 -19.47 24.80 -14.86
C THR A 464 -20.42 24.04 -13.93
N LEU A 465 -21.72 24.06 -14.23
CA LEU A 465 -22.73 23.44 -13.34
C LEU A 465 -22.50 21.95 -12.95
N ASN A 466 -21.74 21.20 -13.75
CA ASN A 466 -21.53 19.77 -13.52
C ASN A 466 -20.54 19.44 -12.40
N ASP A 467 -19.63 20.34 -12.02
CA ASP A 467 -18.66 20.09 -10.95
C ASP A 467 -19.06 20.72 -9.61
N ASN A 468 -20.27 21.29 -9.56
CA ASN A 468 -20.94 21.73 -8.34
C ASN A 468 -21.60 20.57 -7.56
N ILE A 469 -21.56 19.35 -8.09
CA ILE A 469 -22.10 18.15 -7.47
C ILE A 469 -21.07 17.02 -7.60
N PHE A 470 -20.78 16.36 -6.49
CA PHE A 470 -19.92 15.17 -6.46
C PHE A 470 -20.66 14.02 -5.79
N ASN A 471 -20.69 12.85 -6.43
CA ASN A 471 -21.26 11.64 -5.86
C ASN A 471 -20.13 10.66 -5.54
N LEU A 472 -20.11 10.17 -4.30
CA LEU A 472 -19.16 9.17 -3.83
C LEU A 472 -19.92 7.89 -3.47
N ASP A 473 -19.50 6.78 -4.07
CA ASP A 473 -19.99 5.45 -3.75
C ASP A 473 -18.96 4.77 -2.85
N HIS A 474 -19.26 4.65 -1.56
CA HIS A 474 -18.43 3.93 -0.60
C HIS A 474 -18.91 2.48 -0.51
N THR A 475 -18.06 1.51 -0.86
CA THR A 475 -18.37 0.09 -0.60
C THR A 475 -17.96 -0.25 0.82
N PHE A 476 -18.94 -0.50 1.69
CA PHE A 476 -18.70 -0.79 3.08
C PHE A 476 -17.98 -2.14 3.22
N GLN A 477 -16.75 -2.09 3.71
CA GLN A 477 -15.93 -3.26 3.92
C GLN A 477 -15.68 -3.45 5.42
N CYS A 478 -16.61 -4.11 6.09
CA CYS A 478 -16.45 -4.49 7.49
C CYS A 478 -15.97 -5.93 7.58
N CYS A 479 -14.94 -6.14 8.41
CA CYS A 479 -14.44 -7.44 8.87
C CYS A 479 -14.54 -8.53 7.81
N LEU A 480 -13.46 -8.76 7.06
CA LEU A 480 -13.21 -10.06 6.45
C LEU A 480 -13.32 -11.14 7.56
N LEU A 481 -14.51 -11.74 7.68
CA LEU A 481 -14.79 -12.89 8.55
C LEU A 481 -14.34 -14.20 7.91
N ASP A 482 -13.54 -14.11 6.85
CA ASP A 482 -12.81 -15.22 6.29
C ASP A 482 -11.36 -15.17 6.75
N ILE A 483 -11.07 -16.08 7.70
CA ILE A 483 -9.77 -16.38 8.32
C ILE A 483 -9.50 -15.50 9.56
N PRO A 484 -9.05 -16.07 10.71
CA PRO A 484 -8.58 -15.23 11.83
C PRO A 484 -7.59 -14.20 11.30
N SER A 485 -7.77 -12.94 11.70
CA SER A 485 -6.86 -11.87 11.31
C SER A 485 -5.41 -12.29 11.60
N PHE A 486 -4.47 -11.82 10.80
CA PHE A 486 -3.04 -12.10 10.99
C PHE A 486 -2.64 -11.89 12.47
N GLU A 487 -3.19 -10.84 13.10
CA GLU A 487 -3.03 -10.57 14.52
C GLU A 487 -3.63 -11.64 15.47
N PHE A 488 -4.82 -12.21 15.23
CA PHE A 488 -5.36 -13.26 16.11
C PHE A 488 -4.42 -14.46 16.22
N SER A 489 -3.88 -14.91 15.08
CA SER A 489 -3.03 -16.10 14.99
C SER A 489 -1.68 -15.92 15.71
N ASP A 490 -1.28 -14.68 15.95
CA ASP A 490 -0.08 -14.30 16.67
C ASP A 490 -0.20 -14.49 18.18
N TYR A 491 -1.41 -14.28 18.73
CA TYR A 491 -1.67 -14.32 20.17
C TYR A 491 -2.43 -15.56 20.62
N PHE A 492 -3.26 -16.18 19.78
CA PHE A 492 -4.17 -17.25 20.19
C PHE A 492 -4.14 -18.46 19.25
N ASN A 493 -4.23 -19.64 19.83
CA ASN A 493 -4.54 -20.89 19.15
C ASN A 493 -5.90 -21.41 19.63
N GLN A 494 -6.82 -21.63 18.70
CA GLN A 494 -8.18 -22.11 18.99
C GLN A 494 -8.36 -23.57 18.56
N TYR A 495 -8.82 -24.45 19.47
CA TYR A 495 -9.06 -25.86 19.16
C TYR A 495 -9.96 -26.58 20.18
N PRO A 496 -10.64 -27.68 19.79
CA PRO A 496 -10.85 -28.11 18.42
C PRO A 496 -11.85 -27.19 17.71
N ASN A 497 -11.74 -27.05 16.40
CA ASN A 497 -12.72 -26.39 15.57
C ASN A 497 -12.89 -27.20 14.29
N PRO A 498 -14.02 -27.91 14.07
CA PRO A 498 -15.25 -27.92 14.87
C PRO A 498 -15.11 -28.52 16.28
N THR A 499 -15.97 -28.11 17.21
CA THR A 499 -16.04 -28.66 18.58
C THR A 499 -17.43 -29.23 18.91
N ASN A 500 -17.44 -30.19 19.85
CA ASN A 500 -18.66 -30.68 20.49
C ASN A 500 -18.88 -29.90 21.80
N ASP A 501 -18.21 -30.29 22.88
CA ASP A 501 -18.59 -29.79 24.20
C ASP A 501 -17.75 -28.60 24.69
N TYR A 502 -16.48 -28.52 24.25
CA TYR A 502 -15.54 -27.52 24.76
C TYR A 502 -14.68 -26.91 23.66
N LEU A 503 -14.58 -25.59 23.65
CA LEU A 503 -13.62 -24.85 22.85
C LEU A 503 -12.46 -24.40 23.74
N ASN A 504 -11.22 -24.62 23.30
CA ASN A 504 -10.03 -24.15 24.01
C ASN A 504 -9.38 -23.01 23.24
N LEU A 505 -8.94 -21.98 23.98
CA LEU A 505 -8.06 -20.92 23.50
C LEU A 505 -6.76 -21.01 24.30
N LYS A 506 -5.65 -21.24 23.59
CA LYS A 506 -4.30 -21.24 24.13
C LYS A 506 -3.61 -19.93 23.74
N ILE A 507 -3.10 -19.21 24.73
CA ILE A 507 -2.36 -17.98 24.52
C ILE A 507 -0.92 -18.32 24.07
N LYS A 508 -0.43 -17.69 22.99
CA LYS A 508 0.90 -17.89 22.37
C LYS A 508 1.92 -16.85 22.82
N LYS A 509 1.49 -15.59 22.98
CA LYS A 509 2.28 -14.44 23.44
C LYS A 509 1.63 -13.86 24.70
N GLN A 510 2.41 -13.35 25.64
CA GLN A 510 1.88 -12.83 26.90
C GLN A 510 0.90 -11.66 26.64
N ILE A 511 -0.38 -11.88 26.93
CA ILE A 511 -1.46 -10.89 26.80
C ILE A 511 -2.54 -11.15 27.85
N ASP A 512 -3.04 -10.08 28.48
CA ASP A 512 -4.03 -10.19 29.55
C ASP A 512 -5.44 -10.18 28.95
N VAL A 513 -6.06 -11.35 28.88
CA VAL A 513 -7.45 -11.49 28.42
C VAL A 513 -8.41 -10.97 29.49
N GLU A 514 -9.25 -10.01 29.12
CA GLU A 514 -10.24 -9.39 29.97
C GLU A 514 -11.58 -10.13 29.87
N SER A 515 -12.06 -10.38 28.65
CA SER A 515 -13.27 -11.17 28.44
C SER A 515 -13.33 -11.81 27.07
N ILE A 516 -14.12 -12.89 26.96
CA ILE A 516 -14.42 -13.59 25.72
C ILE A 516 -15.93 -13.64 25.55
N ILE A 517 -16.42 -13.21 24.40
CA ILE A 517 -17.83 -13.10 24.07
C ILE A 517 -18.11 -13.96 22.84
N ILE A 518 -19.15 -14.79 22.90
CA ILE A 518 -19.58 -15.66 21.80
C ILE A 518 -20.89 -15.14 21.25
N PHE A 519 -20.96 -14.99 19.93
CA PHE A 519 -22.14 -14.55 19.19
C PHE A 519 -22.68 -15.67 18.29
N ASN A 520 -23.99 -15.71 18.09
CA ASN A 520 -24.59 -16.51 17.02
C ASN A 520 -24.49 -15.79 15.66
N LEU A 521 -24.97 -16.43 14.60
CA LEU A 521 -24.99 -15.86 13.24
C LEU A 521 -25.86 -14.60 13.09
N LEU A 522 -26.71 -14.28 14.07
CA LEU A 522 -27.55 -13.07 14.08
C LEU A 522 -26.90 -11.94 14.89
N GLY A 523 -25.61 -12.07 15.26
CA GLY A 523 -24.89 -11.08 16.07
C GLY A 523 -25.32 -11.04 17.55
N GLN A 524 -26.19 -11.94 18.00
CA GLN A 524 -26.66 -11.96 19.38
C GLN A 524 -25.62 -12.61 20.29
N GLU A 525 -25.29 -11.95 21.40
CA GLU A 525 -24.45 -12.53 22.45
C GLU A 525 -25.16 -13.77 23.03
N VAL A 526 -24.53 -14.94 22.86
CA VAL A 526 -25.04 -16.22 23.41
C VAL A 526 -24.25 -16.69 24.62
N LYS A 527 -23.03 -16.18 24.82
CA LYS A 527 -22.20 -16.51 26.00
C LYS A 527 -21.12 -15.47 26.23
N LYS A 528 -20.82 -15.17 27.49
CA LYS A 528 -19.65 -14.37 27.90
C LYS A 528 -18.86 -15.08 28.99
N VAL A 529 -17.54 -15.03 28.90
CA VAL A 529 -16.59 -15.67 29.80
C VAL A 529 -15.54 -14.65 30.23
N THR A 530 -15.32 -14.54 31.54
CA THR A 530 -14.26 -13.69 32.12
C THR A 530 -13.21 -14.61 32.73
N THR A 531 -11.93 -14.43 32.39
CA THR A 531 -10.85 -15.33 32.84
C THR A 531 -9.51 -14.60 32.92
N LYS A 532 -8.62 -15.02 33.82
CA LYS A 532 -7.23 -14.55 33.94
C LYS A 532 -6.20 -15.67 33.73
N ASN A 533 -6.63 -16.79 33.13
CA ASN A 533 -5.80 -17.99 32.98
C ASN A 533 -5.15 -18.07 31.60
N GLU A 534 -3.93 -18.60 31.54
CA GLU A 534 -3.15 -18.84 30.30
C GLU A 534 -3.80 -19.89 29.36
N HIS A 535 -4.63 -20.77 29.93
CA HIS A 535 -5.41 -21.76 29.21
C HIS A 535 -6.90 -21.54 29.45
N ILE A 536 -7.62 -21.18 28.40
CA ILE A 536 -9.02 -20.83 28.50
C ILE A 536 -9.85 -21.96 27.89
N LYS A 537 -10.63 -22.63 28.72
CA LYS A 537 -11.55 -23.69 28.31
C LYS A 537 -12.98 -23.17 28.43
N ILE A 538 -13.67 -23.10 27.30
CA ILE A 538 -15.03 -22.57 27.18
C ILE A 538 -15.98 -23.73 26.93
N ASP A 539 -16.95 -23.91 27.82
CA ASP A 539 -18.05 -24.85 27.62
C ASP A 539 -19.02 -24.31 26.54
N VAL A 540 -19.24 -25.06 25.48
CA VAL A 540 -20.18 -24.71 24.40
C VAL A 540 -21.23 -25.80 24.21
N SER A 541 -21.36 -26.74 25.16
CA SER A 541 -22.23 -27.90 25.03
C SER A 541 -23.71 -27.51 24.87
N ASN A 542 -24.11 -26.39 25.48
CA ASN A 542 -25.48 -25.87 25.50
C ASN A 542 -25.84 -25.04 24.25
N LEU A 543 -24.87 -24.78 23.37
CA LEU A 543 -25.13 -24.12 22.09
C LEU A 543 -25.69 -25.14 21.09
N LYS A 544 -26.59 -24.70 20.22
CA LYS A 544 -27.12 -25.55 19.14
C LYS A 544 -26.00 -25.85 18.13
N SER A 545 -26.15 -26.93 17.37
CA SER A 545 -25.28 -27.18 16.21
C SER A 545 -25.36 -25.99 15.25
N GLY A 546 -24.20 -25.48 14.83
CA GLY A 546 -24.12 -24.28 14.02
C GLY A 546 -22.80 -23.54 14.17
N GLN A 547 -22.72 -22.43 13.45
CA GLN A 547 -21.56 -21.56 13.44
C GLN A 547 -21.70 -20.45 14.47
N TYR A 548 -20.60 -20.12 15.15
CA TYR A 548 -20.52 -19.11 16.19
C TYR A 548 -19.27 -18.26 16.03
N PHE A 549 -19.36 -16.99 16.41
CA PHE A 549 -18.23 -16.05 16.40
C PHE A 549 -17.76 -15.79 17.82
N ILE A 550 -16.48 -15.43 17.97
CA ILE A 550 -15.85 -15.13 19.25
C ILE A 550 -15.15 -13.79 19.14
N LYS A 551 -15.42 -12.90 20.10
CA LYS A 551 -14.68 -11.67 20.36
C LYS A 551 -13.88 -11.85 21.66
N ILE A 552 -12.59 -11.54 21.63
CA ILE A 552 -11.71 -11.56 22.79
C ILE A 552 -11.25 -10.13 23.05
N LEU A 553 -11.55 -9.60 24.23
CA LEU A 553 -11.03 -8.32 24.71
C LEU A 553 -9.78 -8.62 25.54
N ALA A 554 -8.63 -8.10 25.16
CA ALA A 554 -7.38 -8.32 25.89
C ALA A 554 -6.43 -7.11 25.78
N SER A 555 -6.01 -6.56 26.92
CA SER A 555 -5.05 -5.44 27.01
C SER A 555 -5.37 -4.27 26.06
N GLN A 556 -6.64 -3.81 26.06
CA GLN A 556 -7.17 -2.76 25.18
C GLN A 556 -7.21 -3.09 23.66
N LYS A 557 -6.93 -4.34 23.28
CA LYS A 557 -7.11 -4.85 21.91
C LYS A 557 -8.31 -5.78 21.82
N GLU A 558 -8.90 -5.84 20.62
CA GLU A 558 -9.97 -6.77 20.30
C GLU A 558 -9.48 -7.82 19.30
N PHE A 559 -9.84 -9.07 19.51
CA PHE A 559 -9.52 -10.16 18.59
C PHE A 559 -10.77 -10.93 18.20
N PHE A 560 -10.87 -11.33 16.93
CA PHE A 560 -12.04 -12.00 16.39
C PHE A 560 -11.68 -13.35 15.75
N THR A 561 -12.57 -14.33 15.93
CA THR A 561 -12.44 -15.66 15.31
C THR A 561 -13.79 -16.37 15.26
N ARG A 562 -13.85 -17.52 14.59
CA ARG A 562 -15.06 -18.35 14.44
C ARG A 562 -14.83 -19.77 14.93
N PHE A 563 -15.87 -20.41 15.44
CA PHE A 563 -15.90 -21.87 15.60
C PHE A 563 -17.22 -22.51 15.15
N ILE A 564 -17.15 -23.80 14.82
CA ILE A 564 -18.32 -24.62 14.48
C ILE A 564 -18.64 -25.51 15.68
N ARG A 565 -19.85 -25.38 16.22
CA ARG A 565 -20.46 -26.33 17.16
C ARG A 565 -21.13 -27.43 16.36
N LYS A 566 -20.71 -28.68 16.53
CA LYS A 566 -21.33 -29.83 15.87
C LYS A 566 -22.63 -30.26 16.53
#